data_AF-A7RJ94-F1
#
_entry.id   AF-A7RJ94-F1
#
_cell.length_a   1.000
_cell.length_b   1.000
_cell.length_c   1.000
_cell.angle_alpha   90.00
_cell.angle_beta   90.00
_cell.angle_gamma   90.00
#
_symmetry.space_group_name_H-M   'P 1'
#
loop_
_entity.id
_entity.type
_entity.pdbx_description
1 polymer ?
#
loop_
_entity_poly.entity_id
_entity_poly.type
_entity_poly.pdbx_seq_one_letter_code
_entity_poly.pdbx_strand_id
1 'polypeptide(L)'
;MSASKSGNLVPKRLGSVIKLKPGMYERYKELHAAVWPKVLQRLTASNIRNFTIYFDKHNQVLFSHMEYIGDNFEADMAAIGADPVTKEWWKECEPCQESFDWTGPAPSEGGTGGNWWAPCEELFHDGHHATSFS
;
A
#
# COMPACT_ATOMS: atom_id res chain seq x y z
N MET A 1 -15.00 10.46 -33.96
CA MET A 1 -15.78 9.43 -33.24
C MET A 1 -14.84 8.78 -32.24
N SER A 2 -14.86 9.23 -30.99
CA SER A 2 -14.06 8.62 -29.92
C SER A 2 -14.87 7.46 -29.34
N ALA A 3 -14.38 6.24 -29.47
CA ALA A 3 -15.01 5.07 -28.89
C ALA A 3 -14.97 5.19 -27.36
N SER A 4 -16.15 5.28 -26.76
CA SER A 4 -16.37 5.07 -25.32
C SER A 4 -15.77 3.72 -24.92
N LYS A 5 -14.65 3.73 -24.19
CA LYS A 5 -14.19 2.55 -23.45
C LYS A 5 -15.03 2.39 -22.20
N SER A 6 -16.30 2.00 -22.37
CA SER A 6 -17.13 1.48 -21.27
C SER A 6 -16.83 -0.01 -21.10
N GLY A 7 -15.58 -0.34 -20.81
CA GLY A 7 -15.24 -1.65 -20.26
C GLY A 7 -15.35 -1.51 -18.75
N ASN A 8 -16.11 -2.38 -18.09
CA ASN A 8 -16.15 -2.44 -16.63
C ASN A 8 -14.70 -2.54 -16.10
N LEU A 9 -14.18 -1.44 -15.54
CA LEU A 9 -12.86 -1.41 -14.91
C LEU A 9 -13.01 -2.09 -13.56
N VAL A 10 -12.91 -3.42 -13.55
CA VAL A 10 -12.80 -4.16 -12.29
C VAL A 10 -11.46 -3.78 -11.67
N PRO A 11 -11.42 -3.15 -10.48
CA PRO A 11 -10.17 -2.82 -9.83
C PRO A 11 -9.35 -4.09 -9.57
N LYS A 12 -8.03 -3.99 -9.73
CA LYS A 12 -7.12 -5.01 -9.24
C LYS A 12 -6.99 -4.86 -7.73
N ARG A 13 -7.47 -5.84 -6.96
CA ARG A 13 -7.31 -5.86 -5.51
C ARG A 13 -5.93 -6.40 -5.17
N LEU A 14 -5.30 -5.80 -4.18
CA LEU A 14 -3.95 -6.10 -3.76
C LEU A 14 -3.95 -6.30 -2.25
N GLY A 15 -3.53 -7.49 -1.82
CA GLY A 15 -3.24 -7.79 -0.43
C GLY A 15 -1.74 -7.85 -0.21
N SER A 16 -1.26 -7.38 0.93
CA SER A 16 0.12 -7.59 1.34
C SER A 16 0.28 -7.60 2.85
N VAL A 17 1.35 -8.22 3.33
CA VAL A 17 1.66 -8.33 4.76
C VAL A 17 3.08 -7.88 5.07
N ILE A 18 3.27 -7.34 6.27
CA ILE A 18 4.58 -7.03 6.85
C ILE A 18 4.49 -7.24 8.36
N LYS A 19 5.60 -7.53 9.03
CA LYS A 19 5.60 -7.59 10.50
C LYS A 19 5.63 -6.18 11.07
N LEU A 20 4.91 -5.98 12.18
CA LEU A 20 5.09 -4.83 13.04
C LEU A 20 6.15 -5.18 14.09
N LYS A 21 7.18 -4.34 14.24
CA LYS A 21 8.19 -4.55 15.27
C LYS A 21 7.55 -4.49 16.67
N PRO A 22 7.99 -5.34 17.62
CA PRO A 22 7.49 -5.30 18.99
C PRO A 22 7.58 -3.89 19.61
N GLY A 23 6.50 -3.45 20.26
CA GLY A 23 6.42 -2.13 20.90
C GLY A 23 6.10 -0.95 19.98
N MET A 24 5.99 -1.16 18.66
CA MET A 24 5.75 -0.08 17.70
C MET A 24 4.27 0.20 17.39
N TYR A 25 3.34 -0.49 18.05
CA TYR A 25 1.90 -0.35 17.78
C TYR A 25 1.40 1.08 17.93
N GLU A 26 1.66 1.73 19.07
CA GLU A 26 1.16 3.08 19.31
C GLU A 26 1.79 4.10 18.35
N ARG A 27 3.10 3.97 18.07
CA ARG A 27 3.78 4.84 17.09
C ARG A 27 3.20 4.67 15.68
N TYR A 28 3.02 3.43 15.24
CA TYR A 28 2.48 3.14 13.92
C TYR A 28 1.05 3.67 13.76
N LYS A 29 0.23 3.51 14.80
CA LYS A 29 -1.14 4.04 14.86
C LYS A 29 -1.17 5.57 14.86
N GLU A 30 -0.30 6.23 15.62
CA GLU A 30 -0.17 7.69 15.65
C GLU A 30 0.17 8.24 14.26
N LEU A 31 1.17 7.66 13.60
CA LEU A 31 1.55 8.02 12.23
C LEU A 31 0.32 7.94 11.31
N HIS A 32 -0.36 6.80 11.29
CA HIS A 32 -1.46 6.57 10.34
C HIS A 32 -2.76 7.29 10.71
N ALA A 33 -2.89 7.81 11.93
CA ALA A 33 -3.98 8.72 12.27
C ALA A 33 -3.85 10.10 11.59
N ALA A 34 -2.65 10.47 11.15
CA ALA A 34 -2.36 11.76 10.53
C ALA A 34 -1.40 11.62 9.34
N VAL A 35 -1.72 10.71 8.40
CA VAL A 35 -0.94 10.54 7.16
C VAL A 35 -0.81 11.88 6.44
N TRP A 36 0.40 12.20 6.00
CA TRP A 36 0.66 13.47 5.34
C TRP A 36 -0.19 13.63 4.06
N PRO A 37 -0.91 14.76 3.87
CA PRO A 37 -1.81 14.93 2.73
C PRO A 37 -1.15 14.71 1.36
N LYS A 38 0.12 15.09 1.21
CA LYS A 38 0.89 14.90 -0.03
C LYS A 38 1.15 13.42 -0.35
N VAL A 39 1.30 12.57 0.66
CA VAL A 39 1.44 11.11 0.47
C VAL A 39 0.13 10.53 -0.06
N LEU A 40 -1.00 10.92 0.54
CA LEU A 40 -2.33 10.51 0.07
C LEU A 40 -2.62 11.00 -1.36
N GLN A 41 -2.20 12.23 -1.69
CA GLN A 41 -2.29 12.76 -3.06
C GLN A 41 -1.45 11.94 -4.04
N ARG A 42 -0.22 11.55 -3.67
CA ARG A 42 0.63 10.69 -4.50
C ARG A 42 -0.03 9.33 -4.75
N LEU A 43 -0.54 8.66 -3.71
CA LEU A 43 -1.28 7.41 -3.85
C LEU A 43 -2.49 7.55 -4.78
N THR A 44 -3.25 8.63 -4.60
CA THR A 44 -4.44 8.90 -5.44
C THR A 44 -4.06 9.12 -6.90
N ALA A 45 -3.00 9.89 -7.16
CA ALA A 45 -2.47 10.14 -8.50
C ALA A 45 -1.92 8.87 -9.16
N SER A 46 -1.40 7.94 -8.37
CA SER A 46 -0.94 6.60 -8.78
C SER A 46 -2.06 5.55 -8.77
N ASN A 47 -3.32 5.97 -8.93
CA ASN A 47 -4.48 5.10 -9.10
C ASN A 47 -4.77 4.11 -7.95
N ILE A 48 -4.28 4.38 -6.73
CA ILE A 48 -4.60 3.60 -5.53
C ILE A 48 -5.89 4.12 -4.87
N ARG A 49 -6.81 3.22 -4.54
CA ARG A 49 -8.11 3.47 -3.91
C ARG A 49 -8.33 2.49 -2.77
N ASN A 50 -9.29 2.81 -1.90
CA ASN A 50 -9.75 1.94 -0.81
C ASN A 50 -8.61 1.32 0.03
N PHE A 51 -7.54 2.10 0.26
CA PHE A 51 -6.35 1.60 0.94
C PHE A 51 -6.57 1.53 2.45
N THR A 52 -6.52 0.31 2.99
CA THR A 52 -6.71 0.03 4.42
C THR A 52 -5.55 -0.80 4.95
N ILE A 53 -5.11 -0.49 6.17
CA ILE A 53 -4.11 -1.28 6.91
C ILE A 53 -4.75 -1.79 8.21
N TYR A 54 -4.72 -3.10 8.39
CA TYR A 54 -5.18 -3.81 9.57
C TYR A 54 -3.98 -4.28 10.38
N PHE A 55 -4.16 -4.43 11.69
CA PHE A 55 -3.15 -5.02 12.56
C PHE A 55 -3.68 -6.28 13.22
N ASP A 56 -3.00 -7.40 13.00
CA ASP A 56 -3.21 -8.65 13.70
C ASP A 56 -2.25 -8.76 14.89
N LYS A 57 -2.79 -8.53 16.08
CA LYS A 57 -2.07 -8.63 17.36
C LYS A 57 -1.61 -10.05 17.69
N HIS A 58 -2.21 -11.10 17.11
CA HIS A 58 -1.89 -12.49 17.43
C HIS A 58 -0.56 -12.89 16.78
N ASN A 59 -0.34 -12.46 15.54
CA ASN A 59 0.87 -12.77 14.78
C ASN A 59 1.86 -11.60 14.65
N GLN A 60 1.51 -10.42 15.19
CA GLN A 60 2.30 -9.18 15.03
C GLN A 60 2.48 -8.79 13.56
N VAL A 61 1.40 -8.88 12.78
CA VAL A 61 1.41 -8.63 11.34
C VAL A 61 0.48 -7.47 11.01
N LEU A 62 0.94 -6.59 10.13
CA LEU A 62 0.09 -5.64 9.43
C LEU A 62 -0.36 -6.27 8.12
N PHE A 63 -1.67 -6.21 7.84
CA PHE A 63 -2.24 -6.58 6.56
C PHE A 63 -2.72 -5.33 5.84
N SER A 64 -2.26 -5.14 4.60
CA SER A 64 -2.65 -4.04 3.74
C SER A 64 -3.57 -4.54 2.64
N HIS A 65 -4.66 -3.82 2.39
CA HIS A 65 -5.58 -4.04 1.28
C HIS A 65 -5.73 -2.75 0.51
N MET A 66 -5.57 -2.79 -0.82
CA MET A 66 -5.85 -1.65 -1.69
C MET A 66 -6.42 -2.09 -3.04
N GLU A 67 -7.09 -1.16 -3.70
CA GLU A 67 -7.61 -1.30 -5.06
C GLU A 67 -6.79 -0.44 -6.01
N TYR A 68 -6.33 -1.04 -7.10
CA TYR A 68 -5.65 -0.33 -8.19
C TYR A 68 -6.58 -0.24 -9.41
N ILE A 69 -6.79 0.99 -9.89
CA ILE A 69 -7.72 1.28 -11.01
C ILE A 69 -7.02 1.75 -12.30
N GLY A 70 -5.69 1.77 -12.32
CA GLY A 70 -4.92 2.22 -13.48
C GLY A 70 -4.65 1.09 -14.49
N ASP A 71 -3.91 1.42 -15.55
CA ASP A 71 -3.54 0.50 -16.63
C ASP A 71 -2.04 0.17 -16.68
N ASN A 72 -1.21 0.84 -15.86
CA ASN A 72 0.24 0.63 -15.79
C ASN A 72 0.74 0.63 -14.33
N PHE A 73 0.57 -0.51 -13.67
CA PHE A 73 0.89 -0.67 -12.25
C PHE A 73 2.37 -0.38 -11.96
N GLU A 74 3.28 -0.85 -12.81
CA GLU A 74 4.73 -0.65 -12.61
C GLU A 74 5.12 0.82 -12.66
N ALA A 75 4.59 1.58 -13.64
CA ALA A 75 4.86 3.02 -13.73
C ALA A 75 4.28 3.79 -12.52
N ASP A 76 3.09 3.42 -12.07
CA ASP A 76 2.44 4.07 -10.92
C ASP A 76 3.18 3.79 -9.61
N MET A 77 3.66 2.55 -9.39
CA MET A 77 4.48 2.19 -8.23
C MET A 77 5.86 2.85 -8.28
N ALA A 78 6.47 2.93 -9.47
CA ALA A 78 7.74 3.65 -9.65
C ALA A 78 7.58 5.15 -9.34
N ALA A 79 6.45 5.76 -9.72
CA ALA A 79 6.16 7.15 -9.39
C ALA A 79 5.99 7.39 -7.88
N ILE A 80 5.40 6.44 -7.14
CA ILE A 80 5.36 6.46 -5.67
C ILE A 80 6.78 6.36 -5.10
N GLY A 81 7.56 5.38 -5.56
CA GLY A 81 8.93 5.16 -5.10
C GLY A 81 9.91 6.28 -5.45
N ALA A 82 9.63 7.10 -6.47
CA ALA A 82 10.43 8.26 -6.84
C ALA A 82 10.04 9.54 -6.09
N ASP A 83 8.86 9.58 -5.46
CA ASP A 83 8.33 10.77 -4.80
C ASP A 83 9.08 11.08 -3.49
N PRO A 84 9.72 12.26 -3.36
CA PRO A 84 10.55 12.57 -2.21
C PRO A 84 9.75 12.64 -0.90
N VAL A 85 8.50 13.12 -0.95
CA VAL A 85 7.66 13.21 0.26
C VAL A 85 7.27 11.83 0.76
N THR A 86 7.02 10.91 -0.16
CA THR A 86 6.74 9.51 0.14
C THR A 86 7.96 8.83 0.77
N LYS A 87 9.17 9.09 0.26
CA LYS A 87 10.41 8.58 0.89
C LYS A 87 10.61 9.11 2.31
N GLU A 88 10.38 10.40 2.56
CA GLU A 88 10.45 10.95 3.91
C GLU A 88 9.39 10.33 4.84
N TRP A 89 8.17 10.10 4.33
CA TRP A 89 7.14 9.39 5.07
C TRP A 89 7.54 7.95 5.40
N TRP A 90 8.18 7.24 4.46
CA TRP A 90 8.68 5.88 4.70
C TRP A 90 9.75 5.85 5.79
N LYS A 91 10.64 6.84 5.88
CA LYS A 91 11.63 6.91 6.97
C LYS A 91 10.99 6.94 8.37
N GLU A 92 9.78 7.46 8.51
CA GLU A 92 9.02 7.42 9.75
C GLU A 92 8.38 6.04 10.00
N CYS A 93 7.95 5.36 8.94
CA CYS A 93 7.23 4.08 9.02
C CYS A 93 8.15 2.86 9.12
N GLU A 94 9.25 2.84 8.36
CA GLU A 94 10.18 1.71 8.26
C GLU A 94 10.78 1.27 9.61
N PRO A 95 11.11 2.19 10.56
CA PRO A 95 11.53 1.79 11.90
C PRO A 95 10.49 0.94 12.64
N CYS A 96 9.20 1.13 12.34
CA CYS A 96 8.10 0.35 12.92
C CYS A 96 7.95 -1.03 12.30
N GLN A 97 8.57 -1.30 11.15
CA GLN A 97 8.27 -2.45 10.29
C GLN A 97 9.44 -3.42 10.19
N GLU A 98 9.13 -4.69 9.93
CA GLU A 98 10.10 -5.73 9.58
C GLU A 98 9.54 -6.58 8.43
N SER A 99 10.26 -6.62 7.31
CA SER A 99 9.87 -7.41 6.14
C SER A 99 10.10 -8.90 6.35
N PHE A 100 9.32 -9.73 5.64
CA PHE A 100 9.54 -11.17 5.57
C PHE A 100 10.70 -11.56 4.64
N ASP A 101 10.85 -10.86 3.51
CA ASP A 101 11.70 -11.29 2.40
C ASP A 101 12.72 -10.24 1.95
N TRP A 102 12.66 -9.02 2.49
CA TRP A 102 13.52 -7.93 2.05
C TRP A 102 14.97 -8.11 2.51
N THR A 103 15.87 -7.93 1.56
CA THR A 103 17.31 -7.87 1.80
C THR A 103 17.86 -6.51 1.38
N GLY A 104 18.80 -5.95 2.13
CA GLY A 104 19.43 -4.67 1.82
C GLY A 104 18.82 -3.44 2.53
N PRO A 105 19.24 -2.22 2.13
CA PRO A 105 18.82 -0.97 2.76
C PRO A 105 17.31 -0.75 2.69
N ALA A 106 16.78 0.16 3.52
CA ALA A 106 15.36 0.45 3.52
C ALA A 106 14.91 1.03 2.15
N PRO A 107 13.65 0.81 1.72
CA PRO A 107 13.12 1.37 0.47
C PRO A 107 13.31 2.89 0.34
N SER A 108 13.17 3.64 1.44
CA SER A 108 13.41 5.09 1.48
C SER A 108 14.85 5.49 1.10
N GLU A 109 15.80 4.57 1.27
CA GLU A 109 17.23 4.73 0.93
C GLU A 109 17.57 4.15 -0.45
N GLY A 110 16.58 3.65 -1.19
CA GLY A 110 16.75 3.10 -2.53
C GLY A 110 17.20 1.63 -2.57
N GLY A 111 16.95 0.87 -1.49
CA GLY A 111 17.19 -0.57 -1.50
C GLY A 111 16.34 -1.31 -2.54
N THR A 112 16.85 -2.43 -3.06
CA THR A 112 16.19 -3.23 -4.11
C THR A 112 16.40 -4.74 -3.88
N GLY A 113 16.03 -5.27 -2.72
CA GLY A 113 16.28 -6.68 -2.40
C GLY A 113 15.06 -7.51 -2.06
N GLY A 114 13.92 -7.22 -2.69
CA GLY A 114 12.73 -8.06 -2.63
C GLY A 114 11.45 -7.24 -2.49
N ASN A 115 10.51 -7.77 -1.71
CA ASN A 115 9.25 -7.10 -1.39
C ASN A 115 9.33 -6.56 0.03
N TRP A 116 9.25 -5.24 0.23
CA TRP A 116 9.20 -4.69 1.59
C TRP A 116 7.94 -5.19 2.31
N TRP A 117 6.79 -5.06 1.66
CA TRP A 117 5.54 -5.74 2.01
C TRP A 117 5.37 -6.99 1.14
N ALA A 118 5.28 -8.17 1.74
CA ALA A 118 5.12 -9.42 1.02
C ALA A 118 3.69 -9.53 0.43
N PRO A 119 3.53 -9.80 -0.88
CA PRO A 119 2.21 -9.87 -1.50
C PRO A 119 1.41 -11.09 -1.03
N CYS A 120 0.08 -10.96 -0.98
CA CYS A 120 -0.86 -12.05 -0.75
C CYS A 120 -1.58 -12.43 -2.05
N GLU A 121 -1.91 -13.71 -2.19
CA GLU A 121 -2.75 -14.21 -3.27
C GLU A 121 -4.24 -13.91 -2.99
N GLU A 122 -4.94 -13.31 -3.95
CA GLU A 122 -6.39 -13.18 -3.91
C GLU A 122 -7.03 -14.52 -4.30
N LEU A 123 -7.50 -15.28 -3.31
CA LEU A 123 -8.14 -16.59 -3.56
C LEU A 123 -9.64 -16.48 -3.87
N PHE A 124 -10.29 -15.42 -3.40
CA PHE A 124 -11.73 -15.24 -3.55
C PHE A 124 -12.13 -13.76 -3.49
N HIS A 125 -13.12 -13.41 -4.30
CA HIS A 125 -13.89 -12.18 -4.23
C HIS A 125 -15.32 -12.52 -4.67
N ASP A 126 -16.32 -11.98 -3.98
CA ASP A 126 -17.73 -12.32 -4.19
C ASP A 126 -18.36 -11.64 -5.41
N GLY A 127 -17.60 -10.80 -6.11
CA GLY A 127 -18.01 -10.13 -7.35
C GLY A 127 -18.72 -8.80 -7.14
N HIS A 128 -18.96 -8.37 -5.89
CA HIS A 128 -19.61 -7.09 -5.63
C HIS A 128 -18.63 -5.92 -5.79
N HIS A 129 -19.16 -4.75 -6.12
CA HIS A 129 -18.38 -3.52 -6.06
C HIS A 129 -18.15 -3.10 -4.60
N ALA A 130 -17.17 -2.23 -4.37
CA ALA A 130 -16.96 -1.63 -3.06
C ALA A 130 -18.27 -1.03 -2.53
N THR A 131 -18.64 -1.43 -1.31
CA THR A 131 -19.87 -0.96 -0.66
C THR A 131 -19.83 0.57 -0.54
N SER A 132 -20.78 1.24 -1.19
CA SER A 132 -21.07 2.65 -0.94
C SER A 132 -22.34 2.75 -0.13
N PHE A 133 -22.31 3.56 0.93
CA PHE A 133 -23.48 3.93 1.70
C PHE A 133 -23.49 5.45 1.83
N SER A 134 -24.65 6.06 1.66
CA SER A 134 -24.90 7.49 1.86
C SER A 134 -25.42 7.76 3.25
#